data_AF-A0A5N5NLA7-F1
#
_entry.id   AF-A0A5N5NLA7-F1
#
_cell.length_a   1.000
_cell.length_b   1.000
_cell.length_c   1.000
_cell.angle_alpha   90.00
_cell.angle_beta   90.00
_cell.angle_gamma   90.00
#
_symmetry.space_group_name_H-M   'P 1'
#
loop_
_entity.id
_entity.type
_entity.pdbx_description
1 polymer ?
#
loop_
_entity_poly.entity_id
_entity_poly.type
_entity_poly.pdbx_seq_one_letter_code
_entity_poly.pdbx_strand_id
1 'polypeptide(L)'
;MDSLNAGCENGHFDVVKALLLNGCNKDLVNKSGQTAHDIAKFWGHRHIARFLSSSGDVTLQGVLPSNKSTENETYFSREYLNRMSDKRTDSEWLSAKQSSPETVFIVFYNLDPFVTTEPEEMNDIQPKLKLYRFGKDSVKEVIEKSDTVVIFLGVEKQECSPSSAVSKEDGLIAWFALNTNNNPTESLKVTASNSFFLTRPMPRLLMLNEDEAGIVAQARSVLAWHSRYSFCPTCGGETKVDEGGYKRTCLTEGCRSLQGIHNTCYPRVDPVVIMLVLHPDGNQCLLGRKKTFPPGMFSCLAGFIEPGETIENAVRREVLEESGVAVGPVQYVSCQPWPMPSSSHDWLLCSSSVYRHKG
;
A
#
# COMPACT_ATOMS: atom_id res chain seq x y z
N MET A 1 -16.84 -15.26 48.86
CA MET A 1 -16.42 -14.58 47.62
C MET A 1 -17.06 -15.36 46.50
N ASP A 2 -17.90 -14.73 45.67
CA ASP A 2 -18.62 -15.46 44.62
C ASP A 2 -17.64 -16.08 43.62
N SER A 3 -17.93 -17.29 43.15
CA SER A 3 -17.07 -18.03 42.21
C SER A 3 -16.80 -17.24 40.93
N LEU A 4 -17.76 -16.40 40.50
CA LEU A 4 -17.61 -15.49 39.36
C LEU A 4 -16.55 -14.40 39.65
N ASN A 5 -16.57 -13.82 40.84
CA ASN A 5 -15.63 -12.79 41.27
C ASN A 5 -14.21 -13.35 41.39
N ALA A 6 -14.06 -14.57 41.93
CA ALA A 6 -12.77 -15.26 42.00
C ALA A 6 -12.22 -15.62 40.61
N GLY A 7 -13.08 -15.99 39.66
CA GLY A 7 -12.69 -16.19 38.26
C GLY A 7 -12.23 -14.90 37.58
N CYS A 8 -12.87 -13.77 37.88
CA CYS A 8 -12.51 -12.45 37.35
C CYS A 8 -11.21 -11.89 37.94
N GLU A 9 -10.94 -12.15 39.22
CA GLU A 9 -9.69 -11.76 39.89
C GLU A 9 -8.47 -12.50 39.33
N ASN A 10 -8.59 -13.81 39.12
CA ASN A 10 -7.50 -14.67 38.64
C ASN A 10 -7.36 -14.71 37.11
N GLY A 11 -8.24 -14.05 36.35
CA GLY A 11 -8.16 -14.02 34.89
C GLY A 11 -8.62 -15.31 34.20
N HIS A 12 -9.43 -16.15 34.85
CA HIS A 12 -9.86 -17.45 34.32
C HIS A 12 -11.10 -17.31 33.41
N PHE A 13 -10.86 -16.92 32.15
CA PHE A 13 -11.93 -16.65 31.18
C PHE A 13 -12.92 -17.81 30.99
N ASP A 14 -12.45 -19.05 30.87
CA ASP A 14 -13.31 -20.20 30.62
C ASP A 14 -14.23 -20.52 31.81
N VAL A 15 -13.74 -20.30 33.03
CA VAL A 15 -14.53 -20.45 34.26
C VAL A 15 -15.60 -19.37 34.32
N VAL A 16 -15.24 -18.12 34.04
CA VAL A 16 -16.19 -16.99 33.99
C VAL A 16 -17.27 -17.24 32.94
N LYS A 17 -16.90 -17.68 31.73
CA LYS A 17 -17.82 -18.01 30.64
C LYS A 17 -18.78 -19.15 31.02
N ALA A 18 -18.28 -20.23 31.62
CA ALA A 18 -19.11 -21.36 32.05
C ALA A 18 -20.11 -20.95 33.15
N LEU A 19 -19.69 -20.11 34.10
CA LEU A 19 -20.57 -19.62 35.18
C LEU A 19 -21.70 -18.74 34.62
N LEU A 20 -21.43 -17.85 33.67
CA LEU A 20 -22.47 -17.03 33.04
C LEU A 20 -23.45 -17.85 32.20
N LEU A 21 -22.96 -18.87 31.47
CA LEU A 21 -23.82 -19.79 30.69
C LEU A 21 -24.77 -20.61 31.59
N ASN A 22 -24.37 -20.87 32.83
CA ASN A 22 -25.20 -21.53 33.84
C ASN A 22 -26.08 -20.55 34.64
N GLY A 23 -26.21 -19.30 34.18
CA GLY A 23 -27.13 -18.31 34.75
C GLY A 23 -26.61 -17.56 35.98
N CYS A 24 -25.30 -17.53 36.24
CA CYS A 24 -24.75 -16.67 37.28
C CYS A 24 -25.02 -15.19 36.96
N ASN A 25 -25.55 -14.45 37.93
CA ASN A 25 -25.83 -13.03 37.80
C ASN A 25 -24.52 -12.21 37.87
N LYS A 26 -24.20 -11.50 36.79
CA LYS A 26 -22.99 -10.67 36.65
C LYS A 26 -23.09 -9.28 37.30
N ASP A 27 -24.30 -8.85 37.66
CA ASP A 27 -24.56 -7.51 38.22
C ASP A 27 -24.51 -7.51 39.77
N LEU A 28 -24.22 -8.67 40.38
CA LEU A 28 -24.01 -8.78 41.82
C LEU A 28 -22.73 -8.06 42.25
N VAL A 29 -22.84 -7.31 43.34
CA VAL A 29 -21.72 -6.56 43.94
C VAL A 29 -21.17 -7.27 45.17
N ASN A 30 -19.85 -7.21 45.35
CA ASN A 30 -19.19 -7.70 46.56
C ASN A 30 -19.37 -6.73 47.76
N LYS A 31 -18.80 -7.08 48.92
CA LYS A 31 -18.87 -6.24 50.15
C LYS A 31 -18.26 -4.84 49.98
N SER A 32 -17.46 -4.63 48.93
CA SER A 32 -16.82 -3.36 48.59
C SER A 32 -17.55 -2.61 47.48
N GLY A 33 -18.73 -3.08 47.05
CA GLY A 33 -19.55 -2.45 46.02
C GLY A 33 -19.07 -2.68 44.57
N GLN A 34 -18.13 -3.61 44.35
CA GLN A 34 -17.59 -3.89 43.02
C GLN A 34 -18.35 -5.02 42.34
N THR A 35 -18.70 -4.85 41.07
CA THR A 35 -19.23 -5.91 40.22
C THR A 35 -18.11 -6.82 39.70
N ALA A 36 -18.47 -7.99 39.14
CA ALA A 36 -17.51 -8.86 38.45
C ALA A 36 -16.74 -8.13 37.34
N HIS A 37 -17.41 -7.19 36.64
CA HIS A 37 -16.81 -6.34 35.64
C HIS A 37 -15.73 -5.42 36.23
N ASP A 38 -16.03 -4.77 37.37
CA ASP A 38 -15.11 -3.84 38.01
C ASP A 38 -13.87 -4.56 38.54
N ILE A 39 -14.04 -5.78 39.05
CA ILE A 39 -12.95 -6.66 39.48
C ILE A 39 -12.07 -7.03 38.28
N ALA A 40 -12.65 -7.49 37.18
CA ALA A 40 -11.89 -7.82 35.97
C ALA A 40 -11.13 -6.60 35.42
N LYS A 41 -11.74 -5.40 35.47
CA LYS A 41 -11.10 -4.16 35.04
C LYS A 41 -9.96 -3.74 35.97
N PHE A 42 -10.16 -3.85 37.29
CA PHE A 42 -9.17 -3.51 38.31
C PHE A 42 -7.90 -4.36 38.20
N TRP A 43 -8.07 -5.67 37.97
CA TRP A 43 -6.95 -6.61 37.80
C TRP A 43 -6.37 -6.65 36.37
N GLY A 44 -6.85 -5.80 35.46
CA GLY A 44 -6.29 -5.66 34.10
C GLY A 44 -6.76 -6.71 33.09
N HIS A 45 -7.72 -7.56 33.45
CA HIS A 45 -8.29 -8.60 32.59
C HIS A 45 -9.31 -8.03 31.60
N ARG A 46 -8.82 -7.21 30.66
CA ARG A 46 -9.62 -6.44 29.69
C ARG A 46 -10.58 -7.29 28.86
N HIS A 47 -10.20 -8.52 28.53
CA HIS A 47 -11.04 -9.46 27.78
C HIS A 47 -12.23 -9.96 28.60
N ILE A 48 -12.05 -10.28 29.90
CA ILE A 48 -13.13 -10.64 30.83
C ILE A 48 -14.04 -9.44 31.08
N ALA A 49 -13.46 -8.25 31.31
CA ALA A 49 -14.25 -7.04 31.51
C ALA A 49 -15.14 -6.76 30.28
N ARG A 50 -14.56 -6.80 29.07
CA ARG A 50 -15.32 -6.60 27.82
C ARG A 50 -16.40 -7.68 27.61
N PHE A 51 -16.14 -8.92 27.99
CA PHE A 51 -17.11 -10.02 27.98
C PHE A 51 -18.27 -9.79 28.97
N LEU A 52 -17.99 -9.24 30.15
CA LEU A 52 -19.01 -8.91 31.15
C LEU A 52 -19.82 -7.66 30.78
N SER A 53 -19.24 -6.68 30.07
CA SER A 53 -19.95 -5.49 29.59
C SER A 53 -20.89 -5.76 28.42
N SER A 54 -20.59 -6.76 27.58
CA SER A 54 -21.46 -7.15 26.47
C SER A 54 -22.63 -8.00 26.99
N SER A 55 -23.84 -7.83 26.43
CA SER A 55 -25.07 -8.50 26.87
C SER A 55 -25.12 -10.00 26.55
N GLY A 56 -24.02 -10.73 26.72
CA GLY A 56 -23.90 -12.15 26.39
C GLY A 56 -23.66 -12.43 24.91
N ASP A 57 -23.67 -11.41 24.06
CA ASP A 57 -23.41 -11.55 22.62
C ASP A 57 -22.02 -10.98 22.30
N VAL A 58 -21.03 -11.88 22.19
CA VAL A 58 -19.72 -11.53 21.62
C VAL A 58 -19.88 -11.51 20.11
N THR A 59 -20.58 -10.50 19.58
CA THR A 59 -20.33 -10.11 18.21
C THR A 59 -18.98 -9.39 18.19
N LEU A 60 -18.13 -9.79 17.25
CA LEU A 60 -16.71 -9.42 17.08
C LEU A 60 -16.44 -7.90 16.95
N GLN A 61 -17.46 -7.07 17.08
CA GLN A 61 -17.48 -5.64 16.80
C GLN A 61 -16.61 -4.77 17.73
N GLY A 62 -16.19 -5.30 18.89
CA GLY A 62 -15.43 -4.51 19.88
C GLY A 62 -13.90 -4.54 19.73
N VAL A 63 -13.36 -5.42 18.88
CA VAL A 63 -11.91 -5.52 18.59
C VAL A 63 -11.62 -5.09 17.14
N LEU A 64 -12.62 -5.22 16.28
CA LEU A 64 -12.57 -4.76 14.90
C LEU A 64 -12.82 -3.25 14.84
N PRO A 65 -12.20 -2.53 13.89
CA PRO A 65 -12.54 -1.13 13.65
C PRO A 65 -14.05 -1.00 13.50
N SER A 66 -14.67 -0.08 14.25
CA SER A 66 -16.09 0.23 14.06
C SER A 66 -16.32 0.68 12.61
N ASN A 67 -17.50 0.40 12.03
CA ASN A 67 -17.93 0.90 10.70
C ASN A 67 -17.93 2.43 10.53
N LYS A 68 -17.38 3.20 11.49
CA LYS A 68 -17.10 4.61 11.29
C LYS A 68 -15.93 4.73 10.31
N SER A 69 -16.20 5.41 9.22
CA SER A 69 -15.28 5.81 8.15
C SER A 69 -14.17 6.73 8.66
N THR A 70 -13.31 6.25 9.56
CA THR A 70 -11.96 6.80 9.67
C THR A 70 -11.21 6.25 8.47
N GLU A 71 -10.90 7.11 7.49
CA GLU A 71 -9.95 6.78 6.43
C GLU A 71 -8.69 6.23 7.11
N ASN A 72 -8.40 4.95 6.89
CA ASN A 72 -7.18 4.35 7.41
C ASN A 72 -6.00 5.04 6.70
N GLU A 73 -5.07 5.63 7.45
CA GLU A 73 -3.86 6.23 6.89
C GLU A 73 -3.06 5.12 6.18
N THR A 74 -3.08 5.13 4.84
CA THR A 74 -2.34 4.20 3.99
C THR A 74 -1.31 4.95 3.16
N TYR A 75 -0.06 4.52 3.25
CA TYR A 75 1.04 5.14 2.53
C TYR A 75 1.03 4.71 1.04
N PHE A 76 1.65 5.42 0.10
CA PHE A 76 1.64 5.08 -1.34
C PHE A 76 0.26 5.00 -2.05
N SER A 77 -0.83 5.25 -1.34
CA SER A 77 -2.19 5.02 -1.85
C SER A 77 -2.92 6.29 -2.29
N ARG A 78 -2.47 7.46 -1.82
CA ARG A 78 -3.12 8.73 -2.14
C ARG A 78 -2.98 9.06 -3.61
N GLU A 79 -4.13 9.33 -4.24
CA GLU A 79 -4.18 9.75 -5.63
C GLU A 79 -4.15 11.28 -5.69
N TYR A 80 -2.95 11.85 -5.79
CA TYR A 80 -2.76 13.29 -6.01
C TYR A 80 -3.19 13.71 -7.44
N LEU A 81 -2.93 12.82 -8.41
CA LEU A 81 -3.23 13.06 -9.83
C LEU A 81 -4.56 12.41 -10.22
N ASN A 82 -5.29 13.03 -11.14
CA ASN A 82 -6.27 12.32 -11.95
C ASN A 82 -5.53 11.58 -13.06
N ARG A 83 -5.60 10.24 -13.05
CA ARG A 83 -4.85 9.39 -13.99
C ARG A 83 -5.21 9.58 -15.46
N MET A 84 -6.39 10.15 -15.77
CA MET A 84 -6.86 10.48 -17.14
C MET A 84 -6.54 9.38 -18.16
N SER A 85 -6.97 8.14 -17.88
CA SER A 85 -6.60 6.97 -18.70
C SER A 85 -7.10 7.05 -20.14
N ASP A 86 -8.18 7.80 -20.39
CA ASP A 86 -8.72 8.10 -21.72
C ASP A 86 -7.71 8.86 -22.61
N LYS A 87 -6.79 9.62 -22.02
CA LYS A 87 -5.75 10.36 -22.75
C LYS A 87 -4.54 9.53 -23.15
N ARG A 88 -4.41 8.31 -22.64
CA ARG A 88 -3.23 7.45 -22.88
C ARG A 88 -3.08 7.05 -24.35
N THR A 89 -4.19 6.93 -25.08
CA THR A 89 -4.20 6.58 -26.51
C THR A 89 -4.02 7.80 -27.42
N ASP A 90 -4.11 9.02 -26.88
CA ASP A 90 -4.03 10.27 -27.65
C ASP A 90 -2.58 10.73 -27.77
N SER A 91 -1.88 10.21 -28.79
CA SER A 91 -0.46 10.51 -29.01
C SER A 91 -0.17 11.98 -29.31
N GLU A 92 -1.11 12.67 -29.97
CA GLU A 92 -0.97 14.10 -30.29
C GLU A 92 -1.06 14.93 -29.02
N TRP A 93 -2.05 14.66 -28.16
CA TRP A 93 -2.18 15.32 -26.87
C TRP A 93 -1.00 15.06 -25.94
N LEU A 94 -0.54 13.80 -25.85
CA LEU A 94 0.63 13.45 -25.05
C LEU A 94 1.89 14.17 -25.52
N SER A 95 2.13 14.23 -26.84
CA SER A 95 3.28 14.94 -27.41
C SER A 95 3.19 16.46 -27.19
N ALA A 96 1.99 17.03 -27.29
CA ALA A 96 1.75 18.44 -27.00
C ALA A 96 2.02 18.74 -25.51
N LYS A 97 1.57 17.87 -24.60
CA LYS A 97 1.81 18.02 -23.16
C LYS A 97 3.28 17.86 -22.80
N GLN A 98 3.99 16.87 -23.33
CA GLN A 98 5.45 16.77 -23.12
C GLN A 98 6.19 18.03 -23.60
N SER A 99 5.60 18.77 -24.54
CA SER A 99 6.15 20.03 -25.05
C SER A 99 5.71 21.28 -24.29
N SER A 100 4.76 21.19 -23.36
CA SER A 100 4.22 22.32 -22.61
C SER A 100 5.16 22.75 -21.47
N PRO A 101 5.32 24.07 -21.23
CA PRO A 101 6.17 24.59 -20.16
C PRO A 101 5.64 24.26 -18.76
N GLU A 102 4.34 24.02 -18.60
CA GLU A 102 3.72 23.70 -17.30
C GLU A 102 3.84 22.22 -16.92
N THR A 103 4.28 21.37 -17.85
CA THR A 103 4.36 19.93 -17.60
C THR A 103 5.45 19.58 -16.59
N VAL A 104 5.09 18.71 -15.66
CA VAL A 104 5.96 18.24 -14.60
C VAL A 104 6.55 16.90 -14.98
N PHE A 105 7.86 16.77 -14.84
CA PHE A 105 8.59 15.53 -15.02
C PHE A 105 9.20 15.08 -13.70
N ILE A 106 9.10 13.79 -13.42
CA ILE A 106 9.84 13.13 -12.34
C ILE A 106 10.81 12.14 -12.96
N VAL A 107 12.05 12.15 -12.49
CA VAL A 107 13.14 11.39 -13.13
C VAL A 107 13.58 10.24 -12.23
N PHE A 108 13.75 9.08 -12.85
CA PHE A 108 14.25 7.87 -12.25
C PHE A 108 15.54 7.44 -12.95
N TYR A 109 16.47 6.93 -12.15
CA TYR A 109 17.67 6.24 -12.60
C TYR A 109 17.72 4.89 -11.91
N ASN A 110 17.73 3.79 -12.66
CA ASN A 110 17.62 2.44 -12.11
C ASN A 110 16.43 2.24 -11.15
N LEU A 111 15.27 2.83 -11.46
CA LEU A 111 14.05 2.83 -10.62
C LEU A 111 14.18 3.57 -9.28
N ASP A 112 15.27 4.29 -9.04
CA ASP A 112 15.41 5.19 -7.89
C ASP A 112 14.94 6.60 -8.28
N PRO A 113 14.00 7.22 -7.56
CA PRO A 113 13.50 8.56 -7.88
C PRO A 113 14.52 9.64 -7.51
N PHE A 114 14.55 10.72 -8.29
CA PHE A 114 15.31 11.92 -7.94
C PHE A 114 14.54 12.76 -6.90
N VAL A 115 15.19 13.02 -5.77
CA VAL A 115 14.60 13.73 -4.62
C VAL A 115 15.50 14.87 -4.18
N THR A 116 14.94 15.78 -3.38
CA THR A 116 15.68 16.80 -2.65
C THR A 116 15.35 16.72 -1.16
N THR A 117 16.28 17.12 -0.30
CA THR A 117 16.00 17.33 1.12
C THR A 117 15.57 18.77 1.35
N GLU A 118 14.51 18.99 2.14
CA GLU A 118 14.19 20.33 2.63
C GLU A 118 15.17 20.72 3.76
N PRO A 119 15.51 22.01 3.93
CA PRO A 119 16.30 22.46 5.07
C PRO A 119 15.59 22.10 6.38
N GLU A 120 16.36 21.69 7.39
CA GLU A 120 15.81 21.35 8.72
C GLU A 120 15.02 22.55 9.28
N GLU A 121 13.70 22.41 9.37
CA GLU A 121 12.93 23.28 10.27
C GLU A 121 13.30 22.94 11.70
N MET A 122 13.41 23.97 12.56
CA MET A 122 14.00 23.92 13.91
C MET A 122 13.37 22.90 14.89
N ASN A 123 12.31 22.18 14.49
CA ASN A 123 11.54 21.23 15.29
C ASN A 123 11.48 19.80 14.71
N ASP A 124 12.01 19.51 13.51
CA ASP A 124 11.96 18.17 12.92
C ASP A 124 13.21 17.34 13.25
N ILE A 125 13.01 16.12 13.79
CA ILE A 125 14.06 15.20 14.24
C ILE A 125 14.76 14.49 13.05
N GLN A 126 14.20 14.59 11.84
CA GLN A 126 14.69 13.95 10.61
C GLN A 126 14.46 14.85 9.38
N PRO A 127 15.40 14.95 8.44
CA PRO A 127 15.20 15.70 7.20
C PRO A 127 14.11 15.06 6.34
N LYS A 128 13.10 15.84 5.95
CA LYS A 128 12.02 15.40 5.05
C LYS A 128 12.52 15.33 3.61
N LEU A 129 12.15 14.25 2.92
CA LEU A 129 12.41 14.09 1.49
C LEU A 129 11.25 14.66 0.68
N LYS A 130 11.58 15.28 -0.44
CA LYS A 130 10.62 15.79 -1.41
C LYS A 130 10.96 15.32 -2.81
N LEU A 131 9.95 14.92 -3.56
CA LEU A 131 10.11 14.54 -4.96
C LEU A 131 10.51 15.77 -5.78
N TYR A 132 11.62 15.68 -6.50
CA TYR A 132 12.08 16.80 -7.33
C TYR A 132 11.22 16.88 -8.61
N ARG A 133 10.64 18.04 -8.86
CA ARG A 133 9.77 18.32 -10.00
C ARG A 133 10.57 19.07 -11.07
N PHE A 134 10.81 18.42 -12.20
CA PHE A 134 11.51 19.03 -13.33
C PHE A 134 10.53 19.67 -14.30
N GLY A 135 10.90 20.84 -14.83
CA GLY A 135 10.26 21.39 -16.02
C GLY A 135 10.89 20.84 -17.30
N LYS A 136 10.20 21.00 -18.43
CA LYS A 136 10.64 20.51 -19.76
C LYS A 136 12.09 20.83 -20.10
N ASP A 137 12.52 22.08 -19.92
CA ASP A 137 13.86 22.54 -20.31
C ASP A 137 14.99 21.87 -19.52
N SER A 138 14.68 21.32 -18.34
CA SER A 138 15.63 20.60 -17.50
C SER A 138 15.80 19.13 -17.87
N VAL A 139 14.87 18.55 -18.63
CA VAL A 139 14.85 17.12 -19.00
C VAL A 139 14.92 16.88 -20.51
N LYS A 140 15.00 17.93 -21.33
CA LYS A 140 15.00 17.83 -22.80
C LYS A 140 16.00 16.79 -23.33
N GLU A 141 17.26 16.86 -22.89
CA GLU A 141 18.30 15.92 -23.29
C GLU A 141 18.04 14.49 -22.82
N VAL A 142 17.32 14.32 -21.70
CA VAL A 142 16.97 13.00 -21.16
C VAL A 142 15.85 12.37 -21.97
N ILE A 143 14.81 13.14 -22.33
CA ILE A 143 13.67 12.67 -23.13
C ILE A 143 14.10 12.24 -24.53
N GLU A 144 15.07 12.92 -25.13
CA GLU A 144 15.56 12.63 -26.48
C GLU A 144 16.42 11.35 -26.58
N LYS A 145 16.87 10.78 -25.45
CA LYS A 145 17.66 9.54 -25.44
C LYS A 145 16.78 8.33 -25.75
N SER A 146 17.29 7.44 -26.61
CA SER A 146 16.55 6.24 -27.05
C SER A 146 16.33 5.19 -25.96
N ASP A 147 17.12 5.21 -24.89
CA ASP A 147 16.98 4.31 -23.74
C ASP A 147 16.03 4.84 -22.65
N THR A 148 15.49 6.05 -22.84
CA THR A 148 14.55 6.66 -21.90
C THR A 148 13.15 6.10 -22.08
N VAL A 149 12.59 5.59 -20.99
CA VAL A 149 11.19 5.19 -20.93
C VAL A 149 10.38 6.36 -20.38
N VAL A 150 9.37 6.79 -21.13
CA VAL A 150 8.45 7.88 -20.75
C VAL A 150 7.08 7.29 -20.46
N ILE A 151 6.53 7.59 -19.28
CA ILE A 151 5.17 7.19 -18.90
C ILE A 151 4.36 8.39 -18.44
N PHE A 152 3.09 8.44 -18.84
CA PHE A 152 2.14 9.48 -18.43
C PHE A 152 1.48 9.11 -17.09
N LEU A 153 1.64 9.93 -16.07
CA LEU A 153 1.11 9.63 -14.73
C LEU A 153 -0.33 10.09 -14.55
N GLY A 154 -0.68 11.23 -15.16
CA GLY A 154 -1.97 11.87 -15.04
C GLY A 154 -1.85 13.39 -15.13
N VAL A 155 -2.89 14.07 -14.67
CA VAL A 155 -2.94 15.53 -14.53
C VAL A 155 -3.23 15.90 -13.09
N GLU A 156 -2.77 17.07 -12.64
CA GLU A 156 -3.13 17.56 -11.30
C GLU A 156 -4.65 17.69 -11.16
N LYS A 157 -5.18 17.26 -10.01
CA LYS A 157 -6.59 17.45 -9.69
C LYS A 157 -6.82 18.96 -9.51
N GLN A 158 -7.54 19.58 -10.44
CA GLN A 158 -7.97 20.96 -10.27
C GLN A 158 -8.97 21.02 -9.11
N GLU A 159 -8.69 21.83 -8.09
CA GLU A 159 -9.73 22.26 -7.17
C GLU A 159 -10.73 23.10 -7.97
N CYS A 160 -12.01 22.72 -7.97
CA CYS A 160 -13.06 23.49 -8.65
C CYS A 160 -13.13 24.92 -8.10
N SER A 161 -12.40 25.84 -8.74
CA SER A 161 -12.60 27.27 -8.61
C SER A 161 -13.19 27.78 -9.93
N PRO A 162 -14.43 28.30 -9.94
CA PRO A 162 -15.04 28.80 -11.16
C PRO A 162 -14.50 30.20 -11.45
N SER A 163 -13.30 30.31 -12.03
CA SER A 163 -12.88 31.54 -12.71
C SER A 163 -11.61 31.30 -13.52
N SER A 164 -11.75 31.43 -14.84
CA SER A 164 -10.98 32.36 -15.69
C SER A 164 -10.64 31.73 -17.04
N ALA A 165 -11.20 32.36 -18.07
CA ALA A 165 -10.73 32.50 -19.45
C ALA A 165 -10.24 31.25 -20.22
N VAL A 166 -11.01 30.95 -21.28
CA VAL A 166 -10.67 30.06 -22.39
C VAL A 166 -9.34 30.49 -23.03
N SER A 167 -8.27 29.78 -22.70
CA SER A 167 -7.11 29.60 -23.59
C SER A 167 -7.31 28.29 -24.37
N LYS A 168 -6.69 28.17 -25.55
CA LYS A 168 -6.80 26.98 -26.42
C LYS A 168 -6.11 25.73 -25.86
N GLU A 169 -5.52 25.83 -24.68
CA GLU A 169 -4.95 24.72 -23.94
C GLU A 169 -5.91 24.40 -22.79
N ASP A 170 -6.19 23.12 -22.58
CA ASP A 170 -7.13 22.59 -21.56
C ASP A 170 -6.80 22.98 -20.09
N GLY A 171 -5.74 23.76 -19.84
CA GLY A 171 -5.30 24.20 -18.51
C GLY A 171 -4.85 23.06 -17.61
N LEU A 172 -4.63 21.86 -18.17
CA LEU A 172 -4.27 20.67 -17.40
C LEU A 172 -2.74 20.57 -17.24
N ILE A 173 -2.28 20.55 -16.00
CA ILE A 173 -0.88 20.32 -15.67
C ILE A 173 -0.61 18.81 -15.73
N ALA A 174 0.03 18.35 -16.81
CA ALA A 174 0.36 16.95 -17.01
C ALA A 174 1.63 16.54 -16.26
N TRP A 175 1.65 15.30 -15.79
CA TRP A 175 2.78 14.70 -15.10
C TRP A 175 3.30 13.48 -15.86
N PHE A 176 4.61 13.40 -16.05
CA PHE A 176 5.29 12.27 -16.67
C PHE A 176 6.43 11.74 -15.78
N ALA A 177 6.66 10.44 -15.82
CA ALA A 177 7.87 9.83 -15.27
C ALA A 177 8.81 9.40 -16.39
N LEU A 178 10.10 9.67 -16.18
CA LEU A 178 11.20 9.32 -17.08
C LEU A 178 12.10 8.33 -16.36
N ASN A 179 12.40 7.18 -16.97
CA ASN A 179 13.43 6.27 -16.47
C ASN A 179 14.56 6.11 -17.47
N THR A 180 15.78 6.20 -16.97
CA THR A 180 17.01 6.00 -17.74
C THR A 180 17.82 4.84 -17.17
N ASN A 181 18.51 4.11 -18.05
CA ASN A 181 19.44 3.05 -17.66
C ASN A 181 20.86 3.59 -17.44
N ASN A 182 21.21 4.69 -18.13
CA ASN A 182 22.46 5.41 -17.95
C ASN A 182 22.26 6.59 -16.98
N ASN A 183 23.31 6.93 -16.21
CA ASN A 183 23.24 8.01 -15.24
C ASN A 183 22.89 9.35 -15.93
N PRO A 184 21.73 9.97 -15.62
CA PRO A 184 21.28 11.16 -16.32
C PRO A 184 21.79 12.47 -15.69
N THR A 185 22.58 12.43 -14.61
CA THR A 185 22.92 13.62 -13.80
C THR A 185 23.55 14.76 -14.62
N GLU A 186 24.40 14.46 -15.61
CA GLU A 186 25.02 15.49 -16.45
C GLU A 186 24.02 16.15 -17.42
N SER A 187 22.97 15.44 -17.80
CA SER A 187 21.91 15.91 -18.71
C SER A 187 20.76 16.61 -17.98
N LEU A 188 20.74 16.58 -16.64
CA LEU A 188 19.71 17.20 -15.82
C LEU A 188 20.14 18.60 -15.38
N LYS A 189 19.31 19.61 -15.67
CA LYS A 189 19.51 20.96 -15.12
C LYS A 189 18.85 21.08 -13.76
N VAL A 190 19.66 20.85 -12.73
CA VAL A 190 19.24 20.86 -11.33
C VAL A 190 19.61 22.19 -10.67
N THR A 191 18.66 22.81 -9.98
CA THR A 191 18.87 24.09 -9.27
C THR A 191 19.02 23.93 -7.75
N ALA A 192 18.59 22.80 -7.18
CA ALA A 192 18.66 22.55 -5.74
C ALA A 192 20.01 21.94 -5.32
N SER A 193 20.61 22.50 -4.26
CA SER A 193 21.93 22.11 -3.75
C SER A 193 21.98 20.72 -3.09
N ASN A 194 20.85 20.19 -2.58
CA ASN A 194 20.79 18.92 -1.86
C ASN A 194 19.86 17.90 -2.53
N SER A 195 20.13 17.59 -3.80
CA SER A 195 19.31 16.67 -4.58
C SER A 195 20.11 15.47 -5.09
N PHE A 196 19.46 14.30 -5.12
CA PHE A 196 20.10 13.02 -5.43
C PHE A 196 19.08 11.95 -5.80
N PHE A 197 19.55 10.85 -6.42
CA PHE A 197 18.73 9.65 -6.62
C PHE A 197 18.62 8.84 -5.34
N LEU A 198 17.39 8.49 -4.94
CA LEU A 198 17.08 7.82 -3.69
C LEU A 198 17.45 6.32 -3.71
N THR A 199 18.74 6.02 -3.66
CA THR A 199 19.22 4.62 -3.63
C THR A 199 18.77 3.90 -2.35
N ARG A 200 18.54 2.59 -2.47
CA ARG A 200 17.97 1.73 -1.41
C ARG A 200 16.61 2.28 -0.96
N PRO A 201 15.58 2.15 -1.80
CA PRO A 201 14.29 2.79 -1.59
C PRO A 201 13.57 2.37 -0.30
N MET A 202 13.90 1.22 0.30
CA MET A 202 13.37 0.87 1.63
C MET A 202 14.43 1.05 2.73
N PRO A 203 14.07 1.69 3.87
CA PRO A 203 12.77 2.31 4.19
C PRO A 203 12.60 3.76 3.68
N ARG A 204 13.56 4.29 2.91
CA ARG A 204 13.66 5.73 2.63
C ARG A 204 12.49 6.32 1.83
N LEU A 205 11.79 5.54 1.02
CA LEU A 205 10.57 5.96 0.33
C LEU A 205 9.44 6.31 1.31
N LEU A 206 9.47 5.79 2.55
CA LEU A 206 8.55 6.16 3.62
C LEU A 206 8.82 7.55 4.21
N MET A 207 9.89 8.23 3.77
CA MET A 207 10.21 9.60 4.21
C MET A 207 9.64 10.69 3.28
N LEU A 208 8.98 10.30 2.17
CA LEU A 208 8.20 11.23 1.36
C LEU A 208 6.89 11.58 2.09
N ASN A 209 6.15 12.59 1.62
CA ASN A 209 4.76 12.72 2.03
C ASN A 209 3.87 11.69 1.29
N GLU A 210 2.66 11.47 1.78
CA GLU A 210 1.76 10.44 1.25
C GLU A 210 1.35 10.66 -0.21
N ASP A 211 1.20 11.91 -0.63
CA ASP A 211 0.81 12.28 -2.00
C ASP A 211 1.94 11.95 -2.98
N GLU A 212 3.17 12.37 -2.68
CA GLU A 212 4.35 12.09 -3.49
C GLU A 212 4.70 10.60 -3.48
N ALA A 213 4.52 9.93 -2.35
CA ALA A 213 4.64 8.49 -2.26
C ALA A 213 3.68 7.78 -3.22
N GLY A 214 2.41 8.21 -3.30
CA GLY A 214 1.45 7.65 -4.25
C GLY A 214 1.86 7.81 -5.71
N ILE A 215 2.36 8.99 -6.08
CA ILE A 215 2.89 9.26 -7.43
C ILE A 215 4.10 8.35 -7.73
N VAL A 216 5.05 8.26 -6.80
CA VAL A 216 6.23 7.39 -6.95
C VAL A 216 5.81 5.93 -7.04
N ALA A 217 4.78 5.51 -6.31
CA ALA A 217 4.30 4.15 -6.37
C ALA A 217 3.75 3.78 -7.76
N GLN A 218 2.92 4.63 -8.33
CA GLN A 218 2.46 4.46 -9.71
C GLN A 218 3.64 4.43 -10.70
N ALA A 219 4.52 5.43 -10.63
CA ALA A 219 5.61 5.59 -11.57
C ALA A 219 6.58 4.41 -11.52
N ARG A 220 7.09 4.11 -10.32
CA ARG A 220 8.10 3.07 -10.10
C ARG A 220 7.60 1.69 -10.52
N SER A 221 6.34 1.35 -10.25
CA SER A 221 5.78 0.05 -10.66
C SER A 221 5.71 -0.12 -12.17
N VAL A 222 5.20 0.89 -12.90
CA VAL A 222 5.11 0.83 -14.37
C VAL A 222 6.50 0.84 -15.01
N LEU A 223 7.43 1.64 -14.49
CA LEU A 223 8.83 1.65 -14.95
C LEU A 223 9.52 0.31 -14.67
N ALA A 224 9.25 -0.31 -13.54
CA ALA A 224 9.80 -1.61 -13.20
C ALA A 224 9.27 -2.71 -14.13
N TRP A 225 7.98 -2.69 -14.44
CA TRP A 225 7.40 -3.54 -15.47
C TRP A 225 8.15 -3.36 -16.80
N HIS A 226 8.37 -2.13 -17.26
CA HIS A 226 9.14 -1.89 -18.48
C HIS A 226 10.57 -2.44 -18.44
N SER A 227 11.25 -2.38 -17.29
CA SER A 227 12.62 -2.93 -17.16
C SER A 227 12.70 -4.46 -17.26
N ARG A 228 11.58 -5.17 -17.02
CA ARG A 228 11.54 -6.65 -16.98
C ARG A 228 10.73 -7.31 -18.09
N TYR A 229 9.84 -6.57 -18.75
CA TYR A 229 8.89 -7.08 -19.72
C TYR A 229 9.14 -6.51 -21.13
N SER A 230 10.41 -6.39 -21.53
CA SER A 230 10.79 -5.87 -22.86
C SER A 230 10.45 -6.80 -24.03
N PHE A 231 10.19 -8.08 -23.76
CA PHE A 231 9.85 -9.10 -24.76
C PHE A 231 8.44 -9.64 -24.55
N CYS A 232 7.80 -10.08 -25.64
CA CYS A 232 6.45 -10.61 -25.63
C CYS A 232 6.40 -11.97 -24.91
N PRO A 233 5.60 -12.13 -23.84
CA PRO A 233 5.48 -13.42 -23.15
C PRO A 233 4.90 -14.54 -24.01
N THR A 234 4.18 -14.20 -25.09
CA THR A 234 3.51 -15.18 -25.96
C THR A 234 4.42 -15.80 -27.03
N CYS A 235 5.36 -15.03 -27.56
CA CYS A 235 6.22 -15.47 -28.68
C CYS A 235 7.72 -15.19 -28.51
N GLY A 236 8.13 -14.44 -27.47
CA GLY A 236 9.53 -14.04 -27.25
C GLY A 236 10.02 -12.87 -28.12
N GLY A 237 9.20 -12.37 -29.05
CA GLY A 237 9.57 -11.23 -29.91
C GLY A 237 9.67 -9.89 -29.17
N GLU A 238 10.31 -8.92 -29.79
CA GLU A 238 10.41 -7.55 -29.24
C GLU A 238 9.03 -6.88 -29.12
N THR A 239 8.94 -5.93 -28.21
CA THR A 239 7.73 -5.14 -27.96
C THR A 239 8.06 -3.66 -27.94
N LYS A 240 7.11 -2.82 -28.38
CA LYS A 240 7.18 -1.37 -28.25
C LYS A 240 6.29 -0.88 -27.10
N VAL A 241 6.66 0.22 -26.47
CA VAL A 241 5.81 0.92 -25.49
C VAL A 241 4.69 1.66 -26.24
N ASP A 242 3.49 1.64 -25.66
CA ASP A 242 2.27 2.20 -26.23
C ASP A 242 1.37 2.74 -25.10
N GLU A 243 0.26 3.40 -25.47
CA GLU A 243 -0.76 3.95 -24.56
C GLU A 243 -0.17 4.73 -23.37
N GLY A 244 0.68 5.73 -23.65
CA GLY A 244 1.30 6.59 -22.64
C GLY A 244 2.14 5.83 -21.61
N GLY A 245 2.67 4.64 -21.95
CA GLY A 245 3.45 3.81 -21.03
C GLY A 245 2.67 2.67 -20.39
N TYR A 246 1.35 2.55 -20.60
CA TYR A 246 0.52 1.53 -19.94
C TYR A 246 0.26 0.32 -20.82
N LYS A 247 0.94 0.23 -21.96
CA LYS A 247 0.85 -0.93 -22.83
C LYS A 247 2.18 -1.24 -23.48
N ARG A 248 2.40 -2.53 -23.75
CA ARG A 248 3.45 -3.02 -24.62
C ARG A 248 2.83 -3.84 -25.74
N THR A 249 3.15 -3.47 -26.97
CA THR A 249 2.61 -4.10 -28.18
C THR A 249 3.70 -4.91 -28.86
N CYS A 250 3.44 -6.19 -29.12
CA CYS A 250 4.37 -7.09 -29.81
C CYS A 250 4.61 -6.62 -31.26
N LEU A 251 5.86 -6.72 -31.72
CA LEU A 251 6.25 -6.36 -33.09
C LEU A 251 6.17 -7.54 -34.07
N THR A 252 5.99 -8.77 -33.58
CA THR A 252 5.86 -9.96 -34.42
C THR A 252 4.47 -10.03 -35.03
N GLU A 253 4.39 -9.91 -36.36
CA GLU A 253 3.15 -10.07 -37.12
C GLU A 253 2.49 -11.43 -36.85
N GLY A 254 1.16 -11.44 -36.74
CA GLY A 254 0.39 -12.65 -36.48
C GLY A 254 0.50 -13.21 -35.05
N CYS A 255 1.21 -12.54 -34.14
CA CYS A 255 1.29 -12.98 -32.74
C CYS A 255 -0.11 -13.01 -32.10
N ARG A 256 -0.42 -14.09 -31.37
CA ARG A 256 -1.70 -14.26 -30.67
C ARG A 256 -1.98 -13.15 -29.66
N SER A 257 -0.95 -12.52 -29.09
CA SER A 257 -1.12 -11.37 -28.18
C SER A 257 -1.72 -10.14 -28.86
N LEU A 258 -1.70 -10.08 -30.20
CA LEU A 258 -2.30 -9.01 -31.00
C LEU A 258 -3.76 -9.30 -31.38
N GLN A 259 -4.27 -10.50 -31.07
CA GLN A 259 -5.62 -10.94 -31.43
C GLN A 259 -6.53 -10.88 -30.20
N GLY A 260 -7.21 -9.75 -29.98
CA GLY A 260 -8.04 -9.50 -28.80
C GLY A 260 -7.29 -8.82 -27.67
N ILE A 261 -7.83 -8.89 -26.45
CA ILE A 261 -7.28 -8.23 -25.26
C ILE A 261 -6.63 -9.28 -24.36
N HIS A 262 -5.32 -9.15 -24.14
CA HIS A 262 -4.54 -10.07 -23.31
C HIS A 262 -3.77 -9.30 -22.24
N ASN A 263 -3.69 -9.87 -21.04
CA ASN A 263 -2.95 -9.28 -19.91
C ASN A 263 -1.44 -9.12 -20.17
N THR A 264 -0.89 -9.89 -21.12
CA THR A 264 0.53 -9.84 -21.52
C THR A 264 0.98 -8.47 -22.01
N CYS A 265 0.03 -7.62 -22.39
CA CYS A 265 0.29 -6.29 -22.94
C CYS A 265 0.25 -5.19 -21.88
N TYR A 266 -0.16 -5.46 -20.63
CA TYR A 266 -0.44 -4.44 -19.61
C TYR A 266 0.45 -4.58 -18.36
N PRO A 267 0.64 -3.49 -17.59
CA PRO A 267 1.37 -3.53 -16.31
C PRO A 267 0.82 -4.59 -15.36
N ARG A 268 1.74 -5.27 -14.67
CA ARG A 268 1.41 -6.32 -13.71
C ARG A 268 1.15 -5.73 -12.32
N VAL A 269 0.15 -6.27 -11.63
CA VAL A 269 -0.11 -6.00 -10.21
C VAL A 269 -0.21 -7.36 -9.53
N ASP A 270 0.63 -7.61 -8.54
CA ASP A 270 0.66 -8.88 -7.82
C ASP A 270 -0.03 -8.71 -6.45
N PRO A 271 -1.22 -9.31 -6.25
CA PRO A 271 -1.97 -9.15 -5.01
C PRO A 271 -1.35 -9.95 -3.86
N VAL A 272 -1.24 -9.30 -2.70
CA VAL A 272 -0.67 -9.86 -1.46
C VAL A 272 -1.63 -9.65 -0.32
N VAL A 273 -1.77 -10.67 0.51
CA VAL A 273 -2.39 -10.53 1.82
C VAL A 273 -1.32 -10.31 2.87
N ILE A 274 -1.54 -9.35 3.76
CA ILE A 274 -0.81 -9.20 5.01
C ILE A 274 -1.82 -9.23 6.15
N MET A 275 -1.55 -10.01 7.20
CA MET A 275 -2.57 -10.35 8.18
C MET A 275 -2.11 -10.22 9.63
N LEU A 276 -2.92 -9.56 10.45
CA LEU A 276 -2.75 -9.49 11.90
C LEU A 276 -3.59 -10.58 12.58
N VAL A 277 -3.01 -11.74 12.81
CA VAL A 277 -3.73 -12.85 13.45
C VAL A 277 -3.83 -12.61 14.95
N LEU A 278 -5.05 -12.55 15.51
CA LEU A 278 -5.24 -12.47 16.95
C LEU A 278 -5.41 -13.85 17.58
N HIS A 279 -4.98 -13.93 18.83
CA HIS A 279 -5.26 -15.07 19.68
C HIS A 279 -6.75 -15.13 20.07
N PRO A 280 -7.33 -16.31 20.33
CA PRO A 280 -8.75 -16.45 20.67
C PRO A 280 -9.26 -15.69 21.89
N ASP A 281 -8.37 -15.26 22.77
CA ASP A 281 -8.67 -14.41 23.94
C ASP A 281 -8.74 -12.91 23.59
N GLY A 282 -8.31 -12.52 22.39
CA GLY A 282 -8.27 -11.13 21.92
C GLY A 282 -7.16 -10.26 22.52
N ASN A 283 -6.19 -10.85 23.23
CA ASN A 283 -5.15 -10.13 23.97
C ASN A 283 -3.74 -10.28 23.38
N GLN A 284 -3.55 -11.19 22.43
CA GLN A 284 -2.26 -11.44 21.80
C GLN A 284 -2.42 -11.47 20.28
N CYS A 285 -1.31 -11.30 19.56
CA CYS A 285 -1.25 -11.48 18.12
C CYS A 285 -0.06 -12.35 17.73
N LEU A 286 -0.17 -13.00 16.57
CA LEU A 286 0.90 -13.76 15.95
C LEU A 286 1.70 -12.86 15.03
N LEU A 287 3.02 -12.89 15.19
CA LEU A 287 3.98 -12.21 14.33
C LEU A 287 5.08 -13.18 13.90
N GLY A 288 5.59 -13.00 12.69
CA GLY A 288 6.71 -13.76 12.14
C GLY A 288 7.96 -12.91 11.97
N ARG A 289 9.10 -13.58 11.73
CA ARG A 289 10.35 -12.92 11.31
C ARG A 289 11.08 -13.74 10.26
N LYS A 290 11.63 -13.08 9.25
CA LYS A 290 12.55 -13.69 8.28
C LYS A 290 14.00 -13.53 8.76
N LYS A 291 14.89 -14.42 8.32
CA LYS A 291 16.32 -14.39 8.67
C LYS A 291 17.00 -13.07 8.28
N THR A 292 16.52 -12.42 7.21
CA THR A 292 17.03 -11.15 6.68
C THR A 292 16.55 -9.92 7.45
N PHE A 293 15.58 -10.06 8.34
CA PHE A 293 15.07 -8.93 9.11
C PHE A 293 16.07 -8.47 10.18
N PRO A 294 16.12 -7.16 10.51
CA PRO A 294 16.89 -6.67 11.64
C PRO A 294 16.62 -7.47 12.92
N PRO A 295 17.64 -7.67 13.77
CA PRO A 295 17.45 -8.31 15.07
C PRO A 295 16.33 -7.65 15.88
N GLY A 296 15.45 -8.44 16.48
CA GLY A 296 14.30 -7.95 17.25
C GLY A 296 13.09 -7.50 16.42
N MET A 297 13.21 -7.38 15.09
CA MET A 297 12.07 -7.04 14.24
C MET A 297 11.19 -8.25 13.96
N PHE A 298 9.90 -8.10 14.21
CA PHE A 298 8.82 -9.01 13.85
C PHE A 298 7.78 -8.23 13.04
N SER A 299 7.07 -8.93 12.15
CA SER A 299 6.02 -8.34 11.32
C SER A 299 4.85 -9.31 11.19
N CYS A 300 3.73 -8.81 10.69
CA CYS A 300 2.63 -9.65 10.25
C CYS A 300 3.10 -10.65 9.20
N LEU A 301 2.45 -11.81 9.15
CA LEU A 301 2.64 -12.76 8.07
C LEU A 301 2.06 -12.19 6.77
N ALA A 302 2.64 -12.54 5.63
CA ALA A 302 2.20 -12.05 4.34
C ALA A 302 2.59 -13.00 3.20
N GLY A 303 1.72 -13.11 2.21
CA GLY A 303 1.95 -13.96 1.04
C GLY A 303 1.07 -13.63 -0.16
N PHE A 304 1.43 -14.19 -1.31
CA PHE A 304 0.72 -13.94 -2.57
C PHE A 304 -0.64 -14.64 -2.58
N ILE A 305 -1.62 -14.01 -3.23
CA ILE A 305 -2.88 -14.69 -3.56
C ILE A 305 -2.65 -15.59 -4.78
N GLU A 306 -3.10 -16.85 -4.71
CA GLU A 306 -2.99 -17.80 -5.81
C GLU A 306 -4.12 -17.67 -6.85
N PRO A 307 -3.93 -18.11 -8.10
CA PRO A 307 -4.98 -18.11 -9.12
C PRO A 307 -6.24 -18.88 -8.68
N GLY A 308 -7.40 -18.21 -8.70
CA GLY A 308 -8.68 -18.79 -8.27
C GLY A 308 -8.93 -18.74 -6.77
N GLU A 309 -8.01 -18.15 -6.00
CA GLU A 309 -8.12 -18.01 -4.56
C GLU A 309 -8.79 -16.68 -4.18
N THR A 310 -9.63 -16.70 -3.13
CA THR A 310 -10.15 -15.46 -2.53
C THR A 310 -9.14 -14.88 -1.54
N ILE A 311 -9.24 -13.59 -1.22
CA ILE A 311 -8.40 -12.94 -0.18
C ILE A 311 -8.45 -13.74 1.12
N GLU A 312 -9.64 -14.19 1.51
CA GLU A 312 -9.87 -14.97 2.72
C GLU A 312 -9.14 -16.30 2.70
N ASN A 313 -9.18 -17.03 1.59
CA ASN A 313 -8.52 -18.32 1.48
C ASN A 313 -6.99 -18.17 1.47
N ALA A 314 -6.47 -17.15 0.78
CA ALA A 314 -5.04 -16.84 0.77
C ALA A 314 -4.52 -16.59 2.18
N VAL A 315 -5.24 -15.81 3.00
CA VAL A 315 -4.84 -15.62 4.39
C VAL A 315 -4.84 -16.94 5.16
N ARG A 316 -5.89 -17.76 5.03
CA ARG A 316 -5.94 -19.03 5.77
C ARG A 316 -4.80 -19.97 5.38
N ARG A 317 -4.50 -20.07 4.08
CA ARG A 317 -3.41 -20.88 3.55
C ARG A 317 -2.06 -20.38 4.05
N GLU A 318 -1.74 -19.10 3.84
CA GLU A 318 -0.44 -18.52 4.20
C GLU A 318 -0.16 -18.60 5.71
N VAL A 319 -1.16 -18.35 6.57
CA VAL A 319 -0.98 -18.50 8.03
C VAL A 319 -0.70 -19.96 8.40
N LEU A 320 -1.43 -20.90 7.80
CA LEU A 320 -1.26 -22.33 8.08
C LEU A 320 0.12 -22.81 7.61
N GLU A 321 0.58 -22.40 6.43
CA GLU A 321 1.88 -22.79 5.87
C GLU A 321 3.06 -22.24 6.66
N GLU A 322 3.03 -20.95 7.03
CA GLU A 322 4.16 -20.30 7.70
C GLU A 322 4.22 -20.58 9.22
N SER A 323 3.09 -20.88 9.86
CA SER A 323 3.02 -20.98 11.33
C SER A 323 2.32 -22.23 11.88
N GLY A 324 1.65 -23.02 11.03
CA GLY A 324 0.83 -24.15 11.47
C GLY A 324 -0.49 -23.77 12.15
N VAL A 325 -0.81 -22.47 12.25
CA VAL A 325 -2.01 -21.97 12.93
C VAL A 325 -3.21 -21.97 11.97
N ALA A 326 -4.31 -22.59 12.40
CA ALA A 326 -5.59 -22.51 11.70
C ALA A 326 -6.36 -21.24 12.10
N VAL A 327 -6.81 -20.47 11.09
CA VAL A 327 -7.54 -19.21 11.29
C VAL A 327 -9.00 -19.29 10.80
N GLY A 328 -9.89 -18.61 11.53
CA GLY A 328 -11.34 -18.59 11.28
C GLY A 328 -11.82 -17.45 10.38
N PRO A 329 -12.75 -16.58 10.85
CA PRO A 329 -13.27 -15.45 10.07
C PRO A 329 -12.19 -14.46 9.63
N VAL A 330 -12.37 -13.87 8.45
CA VAL A 330 -11.49 -12.89 7.79
C VAL A 330 -12.28 -11.58 7.59
N GLN A 331 -11.65 -10.42 7.80
CA GLN A 331 -12.23 -9.07 7.59
C GLN A 331 -11.21 -8.09 6.97
N TYR A 332 -11.41 -7.70 5.72
CA TYR A 332 -10.58 -6.67 5.09
C TYR A 332 -10.52 -5.35 5.88
N VAL A 333 -9.33 -4.72 5.96
CA VAL A 333 -9.10 -3.45 6.68
C VAL A 333 -8.76 -2.31 5.71
N SER A 334 -7.70 -2.46 4.91
CA SER A 334 -7.23 -1.43 3.99
C SER A 334 -6.36 -2.01 2.89
N CYS A 335 -6.03 -1.19 1.89
CA CYS A 335 -5.18 -1.59 0.78
C CYS A 335 -4.07 -0.55 0.59
N GLN A 336 -2.85 -1.03 0.41
CA GLN A 336 -1.66 -0.21 0.29
C GLN A 336 -0.84 -0.67 -0.91
N PRO A 337 -0.62 0.18 -1.93
CA PRO A 337 0.37 -0.11 -2.96
C PRO A 337 1.76 -0.24 -2.35
N TRP A 338 2.55 -1.19 -2.84
CA TRP A 338 3.93 -1.39 -2.41
C TRP A 338 4.83 -1.51 -3.63
N PRO A 339 5.41 -0.39 -4.10
CA PRO A 339 6.12 -0.33 -5.36
C PRO A 339 7.54 -0.86 -5.22
N MET A 340 7.73 -2.10 -4.75
CA MET A 340 9.02 -2.72 -4.43
C MET A 340 9.33 -3.94 -5.32
N PRO A 341 9.60 -3.71 -6.61
CA PRO A 341 9.80 -4.76 -7.60
C PRO A 341 11.10 -5.57 -7.36
N SER A 342 12.10 -4.98 -6.71
CA SER A 342 13.43 -5.57 -6.44
C SER A 342 13.45 -6.62 -5.31
N SER A 343 12.35 -6.78 -4.58
CA SER A 343 12.11 -7.93 -3.68
C SER A 343 11.04 -8.87 -4.25
N SER A 344 11.04 -9.04 -5.57
CA SER A 344 10.11 -9.85 -6.37
C SER A 344 8.66 -9.37 -6.35
N HIS A 345 8.40 -8.31 -7.13
CA HIS A 345 7.09 -7.85 -7.69
C HIS A 345 6.53 -6.54 -7.11
N ASP A 346 5.72 -5.85 -7.91
CA ASP A 346 4.93 -4.70 -7.45
C ASP A 346 3.71 -5.23 -6.73
N TRP A 347 3.65 -4.99 -5.42
CA TRP A 347 2.63 -5.60 -4.60
C TRP A 347 1.46 -4.65 -4.44
N LEU A 348 0.25 -5.17 -4.57
CA LEU A 348 -0.91 -4.57 -3.95
C LEU A 348 -1.08 -5.26 -2.60
N LEU A 349 -0.72 -4.57 -1.52
CA LEU A 349 -0.86 -5.09 -0.16
C LEU A 349 -2.30 -4.88 0.31
N CYS A 350 -3.14 -5.92 0.26
CA CYS A 350 -4.40 -5.91 0.99
C CYS A 350 -4.12 -6.24 2.46
N SER A 351 -4.16 -5.22 3.32
CA SER A 351 -4.17 -5.39 4.76
C SER A 351 -5.47 -6.08 5.16
N SER A 352 -5.34 -7.37 5.47
CA SER A 352 -6.42 -8.29 5.74
C SER A 352 -6.33 -8.75 7.19
N SER A 353 -7.09 -8.07 8.03
CA SER A 353 -7.83 -8.63 9.18
C SER A 353 -7.13 -9.06 10.45
N VAL A 354 -8.01 -9.09 11.46
CA VAL A 354 -7.92 -9.54 12.84
C VAL A 354 -8.58 -10.92 12.90
N TYR A 355 -7.87 -11.96 13.35
CA TYR A 355 -8.37 -13.35 13.28
C TYR A 355 -8.55 -14.01 14.63
N ARG A 356 -9.32 -15.11 14.66
CA ARG A 356 -9.45 -16.00 15.82
C ARG A 356 -9.04 -17.42 15.41
N HIS A 357 -8.12 -18.05 16.16
CA HIS A 357 -7.81 -19.48 16.04
C HIS A 357 -9.06 -20.31 16.43
N LYS A 358 -9.37 -21.39 15.70
CA LYS A 358 -10.33 -22.41 16.16
C LYS A 358 -9.55 -23.44 16.98
N GLY A 359 -9.83 -23.51 18.28
CA GLY A 359 -9.09 -24.35 19.24
C GLY A 359 -8.95 -25.81 18.83
#